data_AF-A0A3D4Z5W0-F1
#
_entry.id   AF-A0A3D4Z5W0-F1
#
_cell.length_a   1.000
_cell.length_b   1.000
_cell.length_c   1.000
_cell.angle_alpha   90.00
_cell.angle_beta   90.00
_cell.angle_gamma   90.00
#
_symmetry.space_group_name_H-M   'P 1'
#
loop_
_entity.id
_entity.type
_entity.pdbx_description
1 polymer ?
#
loop_
_entity_poly.entity_id
_entity_poly.type
_entity_poly.pdbx_seq_one_letter_code
_entity_poly.pdbx_strand_id
1 'polypeptide(L)'
;MFICNHCPYVKAVEDRILELNREFHPQGIQFVGICANDPSDYPEDSPAKLFQRWKEKNYDFPYLFDESQQTARDYGAVCTPDLYVFDSAQRLFYHGRIDDNW
;
A
#
# COMPACT_ATOMS: atom_id res chain seq x y z
N MET A 1 -2.83 2.90 1.70
CA MET A 1 -1.50 3.13 1.08
C MET A 1 -1.58 2.64 -0.35
N PHE A 2 -1.17 3.45 -1.33
CA PHE A 2 -1.02 2.97 -2.71
C PHE A 2 0.39 2.41 -2.87
N ILE A 3 0.48 1.12 -3.20
CA ILE A 3 1.73 0.35 -3.29
C ILE A 3 1.64 -0.61 -4.50
N CYS A 4 2.78 -1.16 -4.92
CA CYS A 4 2.82 -2.14 -5.99
C CYS A 4 3.99 -3.11 -5.80
N ASN A 5 4.03 -4.20 -6.57
CA ASN A 5 5.08 -5.21 -6.46
C ASN A 5 6.34 -4.82 -7.21
N HIS A 6 6.25 -4.10 -8.34
CA HIS A 6 7.40 -3.88 -9.21
C HIS A 6 8.30 -2.71 -8.77
N CYS A 7 7.73 -1.69 -8.10
CA CYS A 7 8.42 -0.43 -7.81
C CYS A 7 9.59 -0.63 -6.83
N PRO A 8 10.82 -0.15 -7.16
CA PRO A 8 11.97 -0.29 -6.27
C PRO A 8 11.78 0.46 -4.94
N TYR A 9 11.07 1.58 -4.94
CA TYR A 9 10.79 2.34 -3.71
C TYR A 9 9.84 1.58 -2.78
N VAL A 10 8.83 0.88 -3.32
CA VAL A 10 7.96 0.03 -2.50
C VAL A 10 8.76 -1.15 -1.95
N LYS A 11 9.57 -1.82 -2.78
CA LYS A 11 10.43 -2.93 -2.36
C LYS A 11 11.36 -2.52 -1.20
N ALA A 12 11.88 -1.29 -1.22
CA ALA A 12 12.75 -0.77 -0.17
C ALA A 12 12.05 -0.58 1.19
N VAL A 13 10.77 -0.17 1.19
CA VAL A 13 10.02 0.13 2.42
C VAL A 13 9.03 -0.96 2.84
N GLU A 14 8.86 -2.01 2.04
CA GLU A 14 7.84 -3.06 2.26
C GLU A 14 7.97 -3.70 3.64
N ASP A 15 9.18 -4.10 4.04
CA ASP A 15 9.41 -4.72 5.34
C ASP A 15 9.10 -3.73 6.48
N ARG A 16 9.38 -2.44 6.29
CA ARG A 16 9.03 -1.38 7.24
C ARG A 16 7.52 -1.21 7.38
N ILE A 17 6.75 -1.28 6.29
CA ILE A 17 5.28 -1.24 6.32
C ILE A 17 4.73 -2.42 7.14
N LEU A 18 5.29 -3.63 6.94
CA LEU A 18 4.87 -4.83 7.67
C LEU A 18 5.18 -4.71 9.17
N GLU A 19 6.33 -4.16 9.53
CA GLU A 19 6.70 -3.86 10.92
C GLU A 19 5.75 -2.86 11.57
N LEU A 20 5.46 -1.73 10.89
CA LEU A 20 4.53 -0.73 11.39
C LEU A 20 3.13 -1.32 11.59
N ASN A 21 2.65 -2.16 10.67
CA ASN A 21 1.39 -2.84 10.89
C ASN A 21 1.41 -3.71 12.16
N ARG A 22 2.47 -4.50 12.38
CA ARG A 22 2.60 -5.33 13.59
C ARG A 22 2.64 -4.49 14.88
N GLU A 23 3.25 -3.31 14.83
CA GLU A 23 3.34 -2.39 15.96
C GLU A 23 2.01 -1.70 16.29
N PHE A 24 1.30 -1.22 15.26
CA PHE A 24 0.12 -0.36 15.44
C PHE A 24 -1.22 -1.10 15.36
N HIS A 25 -1.27 -2.30 14.75
CA HIS A 25 -2.49 -3.10 14.70
C HIS A 25 -3.05 -3.44 16.09
N PRO A 26 -2.24 -3.86 17.10
CA PRO A 26 -2.72 -4.08 18.47
C PRO A 26 -3.26 -2.81 19.15
N GLN A 27 -2.91 -1.63 18.64
CA GLN A 27 -3.35 -0.33 19.15
C GLN A 27 -4.64 0.16 18.44
N GLY A 28 -5.19 -0.65 17.53
CA GLY A 28 -6.43 -0.35 16.81
C GLY A 28 -6.26 0.40 15.50
N ILE A 29 -5.04 0.59 15.01
CA ILE A 29 -4.78 1.22 13.71
C ILE A 29 -4.92 0.18 12.59
N GLN A 30 -5.68 0.53 11.56
CA GLN A 30 -5.93 -0.34 10.43
C GLN A 30 -5.04 0.03 9.24
N PHE A 31 -4.50 -0.97 8.57
CA PHE A 31 -3.70 -0.82 7.36
C PHE A 31 -4.48 -1.40 6.17
N VAL A 32 -4.33 -0.77 5.01
CA VAL A 32 -4.82 -1.27 3.71
C VAL A 32 -3.81 -0.90 2.64
N GLY A 33 -3.34 -1.90 1.89
CA GLY A 33 -2.57 -1.72 0.66
C GLY A 33 -3.51 -1.74 -0.54
N ILE A 34 -3.28 -0.87 -1.52
CA ILE A 34 -4.04 -0.83 -2.78
C ILE A 34 -3.05 -0.73 -3.93
N CYS A 35 -3.14 -1.63 -4.91
CA CYS A 35 -2.43 -1.53 -6.17
C CYS A 35 -3.41 -1.11 -7.27
N ALA A 36 -3.09 -0.05 -8.00
CA ALA A 36 -3.89 0.47 -9.12
C ALA A 36 -3.13 0.44 -10.46
N ASN A 37 -1.99 -0.24 -10.52
CA ASN A 37 -1.18 -0.32 -11.74
C ASN A 37 -1.83 -1.26 -12.75
N ASP A 38 -1.70 -0.95 -14.05
CA ASP A 38 -2.18 -1.82 -15.13
C ASP A 38 -1.25 -3.05 -15.27
N PRO A 39 -1.75 -4.28 -15.07
CA PRO A 39 -0.95 -5.49 -15.22
C PRO A 39 -0.46 -5.76 -16.65
N SER A 40 -1.07 -5.12 -17.66
CA SER A 40 -0.62 -5.21 -19.06
C SER A 40 0.73 -4.53 -19.25
N ASP A 41 0.96 -3.41 -18.56
CA ASP A 41 2.24 -2.70 -18.55
C ASP A 41 3.21 -3.31 -17.52
N TYR A 42 2.68 -3.72 -16.37
CA TYR A 42 3.47 -4.28 -15.26
C TYR A 42 2.91 -5.63 -14.77
N PRO A 43 3.29 -6.76 -15.40
CA PRO A 43 2.75 -8.08 -15.05
C PRO A 43 2.95 -8.52 -13.58
N GLU A 44 3.98 -7.98 -12.92
CA GLU A 44 4.26 -8.15 -11.49
C GLU A 44 3.12 -7.64 -10.60
N ASP A 45 2.31 -6.71 -11.09
CA ASP A 45 1.19 -6.09 -10.36
C ASP A 45 -0.16 -6.73 -10.65
N SER A 46 -0.18 -7.86 -11.36
CA SER A 46 -1.41 -8.64 -11.55
C SER A 46 -1.98 -9.14 -10.22
N PRO A 47 -3.31 -9.29 -10.07
CA PRO A 47 -3.94 -9.81 -8.86
C PRO A 47 -3.32 -11.12 -8.34
N ALA A 48 -2.96 -12.02 -9.26
CA ALA A 48 -2.31 -13.29 -8.92
C ALA A 48 -0.94 -13.08 -8.28
N LYS A 49 -0.14 -12.14 -8.80
CA LYS A 49 1.18 -11.80 -8.27
C LYS A 49 1.11 -10.99 -6.98
N LEU A 50 0.14 -10.08 -6.85
CA LEU A 50 -0.15 -9.39 -5.58
C LEU A 50 -0.50 -10.40 -4.49
N PHE A 51 -1.38 -11.37 -4.78
CA PHE A 51 -1.73 -12.43 -3.84
C PHE A 51 -0.57 -13.35 -3.49
N GLN A 52 0.27 -13.69 -4.48
CA GLN A 52 1.50 -14.44 -4.24
C GLN A 52 2.43 -13.68 -3.28
N ARG A 53 2.67 -12.39 -3.52
CA ARG A 53 3.50 -11.54 -2.66
C ARG A 53 2.93 -11.40 -1.25
N TRP A 54 1.62 -11.20 -1.15
CA TRP A 54 0.87 -11.13 0.11
C TRP A 54 1.13 -12.35 0.99
N LYS A 55 1.10 -13.56 0.39
CA LYS A 55 1.44 -14.81 1.08
C LYS A 55 2.92 -14.91 1.44
N GLU A 56 3.80 -14.65 0.49
CA GLU A 56 5.26 -14.79 0.69
C GLU A 56 5.78 -13.89 1.82
N LYS A 57 5.24 -12.68 1.91
CA LYS A 57 5.63 -11.68 2.92
C LYS A 57 4.78 -11.73 4.20
N ASN A 58 3.77 -12.61 4.26
CA ASN A 58 2.85 -12.74 5.38
C ASN A 58 2.22 -11.39 5.77
N TYR A 59 1.59 -10.74 4.79
CA TYR A 59 0.85 -9.50 5.04
C TYR A 59 -0.29 -9.77 6.02
N ASP A 60 -0.34 -9.00 7.11
CA ASP A 60 -1.39 -9.05 8.13
C ASP A 60 -2.46 -7.97 7.91
N PHE A 61 -2.59 -7.48 6.68
CA PHE A 61 -3.60 -6.51 6.27
C PHE A 61 -4.05 -6.75 4.83
N PRO A 62 -5.24 -6.26 4.43
CA PRO A 62 -5.73 -6.41 3.06
C PRO A 62 -4.82 -5.72 2.04
N TYR A 63 -4.45 -6.45 0.99
CA TYR A 63 -3.79 -5.90 -0.19
C TYR A 63 -4.73 -6.02 -1.40
N LEU A 64 -5.37 -4.92 -1.74
CA LEU A 64 -6.44 -4.82 -2.73
C LEU A 64 -5.89 -4.45 -4.11
N PHE A 65 -6.64 -4.81 -5.14
CA PHE A 65 -6.40 -4.40 -6.52
C PHE A 65 -7.53 -3.49 -7.00
N ASP A 66 -7.20 -2.28 -7.44
CA ASP A 66 -8.12 -1.30 -8.02
C ASP A 66 -8.00 -1.34 -9.55
N GLU A 67 -8.73 -2.27 -10.16
CA GLU A 67 -8.75 -2.47 -11.62
C GLU A 67 -9.20 -1.21 -12.38
N SER A 68 -10.14 -0.46 -11.80
CA SER A 68 -10.71 0.74 -12.44
C SER A 68 -9.80 1.97 -12.33
N GLN A 69 -8.83 1.93 -11.42
CA GLN A 69 -8.02 3.06 -10.96
C GLN A 69 -8.85 4.22 -10.37
N GLN A 70 -10.15 4.03 -10.12
CA GLN A 70 -11.03 5.09 -9.62
C GLN A 70 -10.69 5.45 -8.19
N THR A 71 -10.35 4.46 -7.35
CA THR A 71 -9.96 4.73 -5.96
C THR A 71 -8.66 5.52 -5.92
N ALA A 72 -7.70 5.18 -6.78
CA ALA A 72 -6.46 5.96 -6.93
C ALA A 72 -6.72 7.41 -7.34
N ARG A 73 -7.62 7.64 -8.31
CA ARG A 73 -8.03 8.98 -8.75
C ARG A 73 -8.73 9.76 -7.64
N ASP A 74 -9.64 9.14 -6.90
CA ASP A 74 -10.41 9.78 -5.83
C ASP A 74 -9.49 10.21 -4.66
N TYR A 75 -8.43 9.45 -4.39
CA TYR A 75 -7.40 9.79 -3.40
C TYR A 75 -6.33 10.75 -3.94
N GLY A 76 -6.29 11.00 -5.25
CA GLY A 76 -5.23 11.77 -5.90
C GLY A 76 -3.86 11.11 -5.79
N ALA A 77 -3.80 9.78 -5.78
CA ALA A 77 -2.55 9.03 -5.70
C ALA A 77 -1.74 9.18 -6.99
N VAL A 78 -0.46 9.55 -6.87
CA VAL A 78 0.40 9.88 -8.02
C VAL A 78 1.68 9.04 -8.10
N CYS A 79 2.02 8.30 -7.04
CA CYS A 79 3.22 7.47 -6.99
C CYS A 79 3.01 6.21 -6.14
N THR A 80 4.04 5.35 -6.11
CA THR A 80 4.12 4.24 -5.16
C THR A 80 5.52 4.24 -4.51
N PRO A 81 5.61 4.11 -3.16
CA PRO A 81 4.51 4.11 -2.20
C PRO A 81 3.91 5.52 -2.01
N ASP A 82 2.60 5.60 -1.79
CA ASP A 82 1.87 6.82 -1.43
C ASP A 82 0.98 6.58 -0.20
N LEU A 83 1.28 7.25 0.92
CA LEU A 83 0.73 6.94 2.24
C LEU A 83 -0.28 7.99 2.70
N TYR A 84 -1.45 7.51 3.10
CA TYR A 84 -2.54 8.32 3.63
C TYR A 84 -2.93 7.77 5.00
N VAL A 85 -2.96 8.62 6.01
CA VAL A 85 -3.40 8.28 7.38
C VAL A 85 -4.60 9.15 7.72
N PHE A 86 -5.65 8.50 8.20
CA PHE A 86 -6.90 9.16 8.58
C PHE A 86 -7.07 9.10 10.10
N ASP A 87 -7.65 10.16 10.66
CA ASP A 87 -8.08 10.16 12.06
C ASP A 87 -9.36 9.34 12.26
N SER A 88 -9.83 9.24 13.51
CA SER A 88 -11.06 8.52 13.86
C SER A 88 -12.34 9.12 13.26
N ALA A 89 -12.29 10.35 12.75
CA ALA A 89 -13.37 11.01 12.02
C ALA A 89 -13.23 10.86 10.50
N GLN A 90 -12.34 9.98 10.03
CA GLN A 90 -12.02 9.75 8.62
C GLN A 90 -11.51 11.00 7.88
N ARG A 91 -10.89 11.93 8.61
CA ARG A 91 -10.24 13.10 8.01
C ARG A 91 -8.78 12.79 7.76
N LEU A 92 -8.26 13.23 6.61
CA LEU A 92 -6.85 13.07 6.28
C LEU A 92 -6.00 13.79 7.36
N PHE A 93 -5.27 13.01 8.13
CA PHE A 93 -4.40 13.49 9.19
C PHE A 93 -2.96 13.64 8.71
N TYR A 94 -2.50 12.72 7.85
CA TYR A 94 -1.16 12.75 7.28
C TYR A 94 -1.16 12.19 5.85
N HIS A 95 -0.39 12.83 4.98
CA HIS A 95 -0.06 12.38 3.61
C HIS A 95 1.40 12.67 3.35
N GLY A 96 2.17 11.65 2.95
CA GLY A 96 3.60 11.84 2.69
C GLY A 96 4.43 10.57 2.75
N ARG A 97 5.70 10.74 3.09
CA ARG A 97 6.70 9.66 3.16
C ARG A 97 6.48 8.77 4.37
N ILE A 98 6.99 7.54 4.33
CA ILE A 98 6.94 6.63 5.48
C ILE A 98 7.90 7.07 6.60
N ASP A 99 9.09 7.54 6.24
CA ASP A 99 10.11 8.08 7.12
C ASP A 99 11.11 8.97 6.34
N ASP A 100 12.16 9.41 7.02
CA ASP A 100 13.21 10.29 6.50
C ASP A 100 14.38 9.54 5.83
N ASN A 101 14.37 8.21 5.79
CA ASN A 101 15.48 7.40 5.26
C ASN A 101 15.16 6.87 3.86
N TRP A 102 15.97 7.28 2.87
CA TRP A 102 15.90 6.83 1.47
C TRP A 102 17.23 6.21 1.06
#